data_AF-A0A4U8ULX1-F1
#
_entry.id   AF-A0A4U8ULX1-F1
#
_cell.length_a   1.000
_cell.length_b   1.000
_cell.length_c   1.000
_cell.angle_alpha   90.00
_cell.angle_beta   90.00
_cell.angle_gamma   90.00
#
_symmetry.space_group_name_H-M   'P 1'
#
loop_
_entity.id
_entity.type
_entity.pdbx_description
1 polymer ?
#
loop_
_entity_poly.entity_id
_entity_poly.type
_entity_poly.pdbx_seq_one_letter_code
_entity_poly.pdbx_strand_id
1 'polypeptide(L)'
;MLSRRQFYLVYCVVILLFCSVLYLLANNLTSTTRSAAASRNHECPTLPPATEPPRRFEPTFLLIIIMSHGNDSSTRAVIRNSWLKLSSKGPSYVRHVFSIGTKGLSAPEMRRLYEEQEQFDDLLFLKNHVDTYENLAKKTALSLKTTVQEVEFEYVLKVDSDSFVRLGSFLKALKDVSHPSLYWGFLDGRAKPFRKGKWKEKDWMLCDRYLPYQSFLAILGLNWGAV
;
A
#
# COMPACT_ATOMS: atom_id res chain seq x y z
N MET A 1 -1.91 -0.16 61.94
CA MET A 1 -0.72 0.08 61.09
C MET A 1 -0.01 -1.25 60.90
N LEU A 2 -0.05 -1.83 59.69
CA LEU A 2 0.66 -3.09 59.41
C LEU A 2 2.18 -2.85 59.45
N SER A 3 2.94 -3.80 60.01
CA SER A 3 4.40 -3.70 60.07
C SER A 3 5.00 -3.76 58.66
N ARG A 4 6.16 -3.12 58.43
CA ARG A 4 6.84 -3.11 57.11
C ARG A 4 6.97 -4.52 56.50
N ARG A 5 7.19 -5.55 57.34
CA ARG A 5 7.25 -6.96 56.91
C ARG A 5 5.94 -7.47 56.34
N GLN A 6 4.80 -7.11 56.94
CA GLN A 6 3.49 -7.49 56.41
C GLN A 6 3.15 -6.77 55.11
N PHE A 7 3.66 -5.55 54.91
CA PHE A 7 3.49 -4.82 53.64
C PHE A 7 4.22 -5.52 52.48
N TYR A 8 5.47 -5.95 52.69
CA TYR A 8 6.21 -6.74 51.68
C TYR A 8 5.54 -8.08 51.39
N LEU A 9 5.00 -8.74 52.42
CA LEU A 9 4.32 -10.03 52.26
C LEU A 9 3.04 -9.89 51.40
N VAL A 10 2.22 -8.87 51.66
CA VAL A 10 1.04 -8.57 50.84
C VAL A 10 1.44 -8.22 49.41
N TYR A 11 2.48 -7.42 49.23
CA TYR A 11 2.97 -7.04 47.91
C TYR A 11 3.47 -8.24 47.09
N CYS A 12 4.21 -9.16 47.71
CA CYS A 12 4.64 -10.40 47.07
C CYS A 12 3.45 -11.29 46.66
N VAL A 13 2.42 -11.41 47.51
CA VAL A 13 1.21 -12.18 47.19
C VAL A 13 0.48 -11.58 45.99
N VAL A 14 0.37 -10.24 45.90
CA VAL A 14 -0.27 -9.56 44.76
C VAL A 14 0.50 -9.80 43.45
N ILE A 15 1.84 -9.74 43.49
CA ILE A 15 2.67 -10.03 42.30
C ILE A 15 2.50 -11.48 41.85
N LEU A 16 2.50 -12.44 42.78
CA LEU A 16 2.33 -13.85 42.43
C LEU A 16 0.95 -14.14 41.83
N LEU A 17 -0.10 -13.50 42.34
CA LEU A 17 -1.45 -13.59 41.76
C LEU A 17 -1.53 -12.95 40.36
N PHE A 18 -0.84 -11.83 40.14
CA PHE A 18 -0.79 -11.20 38.82
C PHE A 18 -0.05 -12.07 37.79
N CYS A 19 1.08 -12.67 38.18
CA CYS A 19 1.85 -13.58 37.33
C CYS A 19 1.06 -14.85 36.97
N SER A 20 0.27 -15.40 37.89
CA SER A 20 -0.54 -16.60 37.61
C SER A 20 -1.68 -16.31 36.63
N VAL A 21 -2.32 -15.14 36.72
CA VAL A 21 -3.34 -14.69 35.76
C VAL A 21 -2.74 -14.52 34.36
N LEU A 22 -1.56 -13.89 34.25
CA LEU A 22 -0.86 -13.75 32.96
C LEU A 22 -0.49 -15.12 32.34
N TYR A 23 -0.04 -16.07 33.16
CA TYR A 23 0.27 -17.43 32.71
C TYR A 23 -0.98 -18.16 32.19
N LEU A 24 -2.13 -18.03 32.88
CA LEU A 24 -3.39 -18.62 32.44
C LEU A 24 -3.90 -17.99 31.14
N LEU A 25 -3.76 -16.68 30.94
CA LEU A 25 -4.15 -16.01 29.69
C LEU A 25 -3.28 -16.46 28.51
N ALA A 26 -1.97 -16.64 28.71
CA ALA A 26 -1.06 -17.13 27.68
C ALA A 26 -1.38 -18.58 27.23
N ASN A 27 -1.77 -19.44 28.18
CA ASN A 27 -2.18 -20.83 27.89
C ASN A 27 -3.54 -20.89 27.16
N ASN A 28 -4.47 -19.99 27.43
CA ASN A 28 -5.75 -19.94 26.71
C ASN A 28 -5.61 -19.46 25.25
N LEU A 29 -4.66 -18.56 24.97
CA LEU A 29 -4.38 -18.08 23.62
C LEU A 29 -3.76 -19.18 22.73
N THR A 30 -2.96 -20.07 23.33
CA THR A 30 -2.34 -21.23 22.65
C THR A 30 -3.29 -22.43 22.51
N SER A 31 -4.37 -22.47 23.30
CA SER A 31 -5.40 -23.52 23.23
C SER A 31 -6.40 -23.28 22.09
N THR A 32 -6.62 -22.02 21.70
CA THR A 32 -7.55 -21.63 20.61
C THR A 32 -7.00 -21.95 19.21
N THR A 33 -5.68 -22.09 19.05
CA THR A 33 -5.02 -22.39 17.76
C THR A 33 -4.94 -23.88 17.43
N ARG A 34 -5.49 -24.79 18.26
CA ARG A 34 -5.35 -26.26 18.08
C ARG A 34 -6.63 -27.06 17.85
N SER A 35 -7.81 -26.45 17.75
CA SER A 35 -9.09 -27.20 17.71
C SER A 35 -9.98 -26.98 16.47
N ALA A 36 -9.43 -26.55 15.33
CA ALA A 36 -10.19 -26.52 14.07
C ALA A 36 -9.49 -27.35 12.98
N ALA A 37 -9.47 -28.69 13.17
CA ALA A 37 -9.07 -29.65 12.15
C ALA A 37 -9.95 -30.91 12.23
N ALA A 38 -10.36 -31.41 11.04
CA ALA A 38 -11.23 -32.56 10.72
C ALA A 38 -12.75 -32.23 10.65
N SER A 39 -13.55 -32.63 9.66
CA SER A 39 -13.51 -33.72 8.65
C SER A 39 -14.47 -33.37 7.47
N ARG A 40 -14.05 -33.31 6.20
CA ARG A 40 -14.08 -34.35 5.11
C ARG A 40 -15.48 -34.86 4.66
N ASN A 41 -15.90 -34.61 3.40
CA ASN A 41 -16.02 -35.62 2.31
C ASN A 41 -16.58 -35.11 0.96
N HIS A 42 -15.87 -35.50 -0.10
CA HIS A 42 -16.16 -35.77 -1.53
C HIS A 42 -17.37 -35.19 -2.30
N GLU A 43 -17.06 -34.38 -3.32
CA GLU A 43 -17.80 -34.32 -4.59
C GLU A 43 -16.87 -33.92 -5.77
N CYS A 44 -17.28 -34.27 -6.99
CA CYS A 44 -16.57 -34.29 -8.30
C CYS A 44 -15.74 -33.03 -8.66
N PRO A 45 -14.60 -33.11 -9.40
CA PRO A 45 -13.74 -31.96 -9.64
C PRO A 45 -14.38 -30.99 -10.65
N THR A 46 -15.02 -29.95 -10.13
CA THR A 46 -15.18 -28.68 -10.83
C THR A 46 -13.93 -27.85 -10.54
N LEU A 47 -13.33 -27.26 -11.58
CA LEU A 47 -12.23 -26.31 -11.42
C LEU A 47 -12.65 -25.24 -10.40
N PRO A 48 -11.93 -25.06 -9.28
CA PRO A 48 -12.28 -23.99 -8.36
C PRO A 48 -12.16 -22.65 -9.09
N PRO A 49 -13.10 -21.71 -8.88
CA PRO A 49 -12.89 -20.33 -9.32
C PRO A 49 -11.57 -19.86 -8.71
N ALA A 50 -10.73 -19.20 -9.51
CA ALA A 50 -9.42 -18.74 -9.10
C ALA A 50 -9.54 -18.00 -7.76
N THR A 51 -9.16 -18.65 -6.65
CA THR A 51 -9.17 -18.01 -5.33
C THR A 51 -8.17 -16.89 -5.39
N GLU A 52 -8.67 -15.65 -5.38
CA GLU A 52 -7.82 -14.48 -5.27
C GLU A 52 -6.90 -14.64 -4.07
N PRO A 53 -5.63 -14.21 -4.18
CA PRO A 53 -4.73 -14.23 -3.04
C PRO A 53 -5.34 -13.44 -1.87
N PRO A 54 -5.12 -13.87 -0.62
CA PRO A 54 -5.64 -13.16 0.53
C PRO A 54 -5.11 -11.72 0.54
N ARG A 55 -6.02 -10.75 0.71
CA ARG A 55 -5.67 -9.34 0.83
C ARG A 55 -4.79 -9.15 2.07
N ARG A 56 -3.69 -8.42 1.91
CA ARG A 56 -2.74 -8.11 2.99
C ARG A 56 -3.26 -6.99 3.88
N PHE A 57 -4.01 -6.04 3.31
CA PHE A 57 -4.49 -4.85 4.01
C PHE A 57 -6.01 -4.77 4.00
N GLU A 58 -6.54 -4.13 5.05
CA GLU A 58 -7.96 -3.78 5.15
C GLU A 58 -8.41 -2.90 3.97
N PRO A 59 -9.67 -3.03 3.52
CA PRO A 59 -10.26 -2.19 2.49
C PRO A 59 -10.10 -0.69 2.80
N THR A 60 -9.89 0.12 1.75
CA THR A 60 -9.70 1.56 1.88
C THR A 60 -10.48 2.35 0.83
N PHE A 61 -11.02 3.52 1.19
CA PHE A 61 -11.72 4.36 0.20
C PHE A 61 -10.75 4.87 -0.90
N LEU A 62 -9.59 5.39 -0.50
CA LEU A 62 -8.57 5.89 -1.43
C LEU A 62 -7.21 5.25 -1.14
N LEU A 63 -6.68 4.52 -2.13
CA LEU A 63 -5.29 4.11 -2.15
C LEU A 63 -4.43 5.14 -2.90
N ILE A 64 -3.32 5.56 -2.31
CA ILE A 64 -2.35 6.47 -2.93
C ILE A 64 -1.06 5.71 -3.20
N ILE A 65 -0.69 5.56 -4.47
CA ILE A 65 0.58 4.95 -4.88
C ILE A 65 1.56 6.06 -5.23
N ILE A 66 2.60 6.20 -4.40
CA ILE A 66 3.63 7.23 -4.55
C ILE A 66 4.85 6.59 -5.21
N MET A 67 5.22 7.08 -6.41
CA MET A 67 6.39 6.60 -7.13
C MET A 67 7.67 7.13 -6.49
N SER A 68 8.45 6.27 -5.83
CA SER A 68 9.66 6.64 -5.08
C SER A 68 10.83 5.70 -5.43
N HIS A 69 12.08 6.10 -5.23
CA HIS A 69 13.25 5.23 -5.46
C HIS A 69 13.86 4.70 -4.17
N GLY A 70 14.71 3.67 -4.27
CA GLY A 70 15.37 3.08 -3.10
C GLY A 70 16.09 4.10 -2.21
N ASN A 71 16.73 5.10 -2.83
CA ASN A 71 17.53 6.10 -2.12
C ASN A 71 16.77 7.36 -1.69
N ASP A 72 15.45 7.43 -1.93
CA ASP A 72 14.61 8.61 -1.64
C ASP A 72 14.03 8.64 -0.21
N SER A 73 14.75 8.09 0.78
CA SER A 73 14.22 7.97 2.15
C SER A 73 13.85 9.32 2.78
N SER A 74 14.67 10.35 2.54
CA SER A 74 14.38 11.72 3.00
C SER A 74 13.11 12.29 2.36
N THR A 75 12.92 12.08 1.05
CA THR A 75 11.71 12.50 0.32
C THR A 75 10.47 11.81 0.88
N ARG A 76 10.53 10.49 1.12
CA ARG A 76 9.44 9.74 1.76
C ARG A 76 9.14 10.29 3.15
N ALA A 77 10.16 10.57 3.95
CA ALA A 77 9.99 11.18 5.28
C ALA A 77 9.31 12.56 5.20
N VAL A 78 9.67 13.40 4.23
CA VAL A 78 9.00 14.70 4.02
C VAL A 78 7.53 14.50 3.65
N ILE A 79 7.23 13.57 2.74
CA ILE A 79 5.84 13.29 2.33
C ILE A 79 5.00 12.77 3.52
N ARG A 80 5.53 11.80 4.29
CA ARG A 80 4.90 11.30 5.53
C ARG A 80 4.66 12.42 6.54
N ASN A 81 5.58 13.36 6.66
CA ASN A 81 5.49 14.45 7.64
C ASN A 81 4.77 15.70 7.16
N SER A 82 4.30 15.73 5.90
CA SER A 82 3.63 16.89 5.31
C SER A 82 2.19 16.55 4.91
N TRP A 83 1.90 16.42 3.62
CA TRP A 83 0.54 16.35 3.10
C TRP A 83 -0.19 15.07 3.46
N LEU A 84 0.51 13.96 3.71
CA LEU A 84 -0.12 12.73 4.21
C LEU A 84 -0.74 12.92 5.60
N LYS A 85 -0.12 13.71 6.48
CA LYS A 85 -0.67 14.03 7.81
C LYS A 85 -1.90 14.91 7.78
N LEU A 86 -2.17 15.59 6.65
CA LEU A 86 -3.36 16.42 6.50
C LEU A 86 -4.65 15.58 6.38
N SER A 87 -4.54 14.28 6.12
CA SER A 87 -5.67 13.37 6.27
C SER A 87 -5.87 13.07 7.76
N SER A 88 -6.91 13.66 8.37
CA SER A 88 -7.34 13.28 9.72
C SER A 88 -8.05 11.91 9.77
N LYS A 89 -8.07 11.18 8.65
CA LYS A 89 -8.80 9.92 8.47
C LYS A 89 -7.82 8.76 8.50
N GLY A 90 -8.23 7.66 9.13
CA GLY A 90 -7.39 6.46 9.28
C GLY A 90 -7.23 5.63 7.99
N PRO A 91 -6.47 4.51 8.07
CA PRO A 91 -6.12 3.68 6.91
C PRO A 91 -7.31 3.06 6.15
N SER A 92 -8.46 2.88 6.81
CA SER A 92 -9.70 2.44 6.17
C SER A 92 -10.31 3.49 5.22
N TYR A 93 -9.78 4.71 5.24
CA TYR A 93 -10.26 5.81 4.42
C TYR A 93 -9.21 6.31 3.43
N VAL A 94 -7.98 6.50 3.90
CA VAL A 94 -6.85 6.82 3.03
C VAL A 94 -5.68 5.95 3.43
N ARG A 95 -5.18 5.16 2.49
CA ARG A 95 -3.94 4.41 2.62
C ARG A 95 -2.97 4.89 1.56
N HIS A 96 -1.68 4.93 1.89
CA HIS A 96 -0.63 5.19 0.92
C HIS A 96 0.38 4.05 0.91
N VAL A 97 1.07 3.90 -0.23
CA VAL A 97 2.24 3.04 -0.37
C VAL A 97 3.29 3.75 -1.22
N PHE A 98 4.57 3.58 -0.87
CA PHE A 98 5.71 4.02 -1.67
C PHE A 98 6.18 2.87 -2.55
N SER A 99 5.98 2.98 -3.86
CA SER A 99 6.40 1.94 -4.79
C SER A 99 7.88 2.08 -5.15
N ILE A 100 8.66 1.03 -4.91
CA ILE A 100 10.13 1.02 -5.05
C ILE A 100 10.56 -0.20 -5.88
N GLY A 101 11.33 0.03 -6.94
CA GLY A 101 12.03 -1.02 -7.67
C GLY A 101 13.28 -1.44 -6.92
N THR A 102 13.38 -2.72 -6.58
CA THR A 102 14.51 -3.21 -5.76
C THR A 102 15.57 -3.95 -6.56
N LYS A 103 15.33 -4.20 -7.86
CA LYS A 103 16.31 -4.91 -8.70
C LYS A 103 17.48 -3.98 -8.99
N GLY A 104 18.68 -4.43 -8.65
CA GLY A 104 19.92 -3.68 -8.83
C GLY A 104 20.35 -2.87 -7.61
N LEU A 105 19.57 -2.87 -6.52
CA LEU A 105 20.00 -2.29 -5.26
C LEU A 105 21.07 -3.15 -4.59
N SER A 106 22.05 -2.49 -3.98
CA SER A 106 23.09 -3.12 -3.18
C SER A 106 22.52 -3.66 -1.85
N ALA A 107 23.25 -4.59 -1.21
CA ALA A 107 22.83 -5.14 0.08
C ALA A 107 22.64 -4.06 1.19
N PRO A 108 23.49 -3.02 1.30
CA PRO A 108 23.24 -1.92 2.23
C PRO A 108 21.98 -1.10 1.91
N GLU A 109 21.69 -0.84 0.63
CA GLU A 109 20.47 -0.13 0.23
C GLU A 109 19.22 -0.95 0.57
N MET A 110 19.23 -2.25 0.27
CA MET A 110 18.15 -3.16 0.65
C MET A 110 17.93 -3.23 2.16
N ARG A 111 19.01 -3.23 2.96
CA ARG A 111 18.89 -3.26 4.43
C ARG A 111 18.16 -2.02 4.95
N ARG A 112 18.52 -0.82 4.49
CA ARG A 112 17.85 0.43 4.88
C ARG A 112 16.37 0.42 4.54
N LEU A 113 16.01 -0.15 3.39
CA LEU A 113 14.60 -0.29 2.99
C LEU A 113 13.83 -1.25 3.89
N TYR A 114 14.44 -2.35 4.32
CA TYR A 114 13.80 -3.27 5.27
C TYR A 114 13.61 -2.66 6.66
N GLU A 115 14.62 -1.93 7.15
CA GLU A 115 14.53 -1.17 8.41
C GLU A 115 13.41 -0.11 8.32
N GLU A 116 13.32 0.61 7.20
CA GLU A 116 12.24 1.57 6.98
C GLU A 116 10.87 0.88 6.90
N GLN A 117 10.77 -0.28 6.24
CA GLN A 117 9.53 -1.06 6.17
C GLN A 117 9.09 -1.56 7.56
N GLU A 118 10.02 -2.01 8.40
CA GLU A 118 9.72 -2.43 9.78
C GLU A 118 9.14 -1.27 10.60
N GLN A 119 9.60 -0.04 10.34
CA GLN A 119 9.14 1.14 11.05
C GLN A 119 7.78 1.68 10.55
N PHE A 120 7.54 1.69 9.24
CA PHE A 120 6.40 2.41 8.64
C PHE A 120 5.36 1.52 7.96
N ASP A 121 5.73 0.29 7.61
CA ASP A 121 4.90 -0.69 6.88
C ASP A 121 4.19 -0.14 5.63
N ASP A 122 4.83 0.78 4.91
CA ASP A 122 4.22 1.52 3.79
C ASP A 122 5.03 1.47 2.48
N LEU A 123 6.00 0.57 2.35
CA LEU A 123 6.76 0.34 1.12
C LEU A 123 6.19 -0.84 0.32
N LEU A 124 6.06 -0.63 -0.98
CA LEU A 124 5.69 -1.64 -1.96
C LEU A 124 6.93 -2.03 -2.78
N PHE A 125 7.54 -3.18 -2.45
CA PHE A 125 8.74 -3.67 -3.10
C PHE A 125 8.47 -4.39 -4.42
N LEU A 126 8.93 -3.81 -5.52
CA LEU A 126 8.87 -4.39 -6.86
C LEU A 126 10.17 -5.17 -7.15
N LYS A 127 10.22 -6.43 -6.68
CA LYS A 127 11.43 -7.27 -6.65
C LYS A 127 12.19 -7.37 -7.97
N ASN A 128 11.48 -7.44 -9.08
CA ASN A 128 12.04 -7.65 -10.41
C ASN A 128 12.08 -6.38 -11.26
N HIS A 129 11.99 -5.20 -10.63
CA HIS A 129 11.95 -3.92 -11.30
C HIS A 129 13.20 -3.08 -11.00
N VAL A 130 13.83 -2.56 -12.06
CA VAL A 130 14.95 -1.62 -11.96
C VAL A 130 14.38 -0.21 -12.09
N ASP A 131 14.56 0.60 -11.06
CA ASP A 131 14.11 1.99 -11.05
C ASP A 131 14.96 2.85 -11.99
N THR A 132 14.42 3.13 -13.18
CA THR A 132 14.93 4.14 -14.11
C THR A 132 13.77 4.91 -14.70
N TYR A 133 14.04 6.09 -15.28
CA TYR A 133 13.01 6.90 -15.91
C TYR A 133 12.31 6.15 -17.06
N GLU A 134 13.07 5.42 -17.87
CA GLU A 134 12.57 4.64 -19.00
C GLU A 134 11.63 3.51 -18.56
N ASN A 135 11.80 3.01 -17.35
CA ASN A 135 11.00 1.94 -16.79
C ASN A 135 9.77 2.43 -16.00
N LEU A 136 9.54 3.75 -15.90
CA LEU A 136 8.48 4.31 -15.05
C LEU A 136 7.06 3.84 -15.43
N ALA A 137 6.79 3.66 -16.72
CA ALA A 137 5.51 3.12 -17.18
C ALA A 137 5.32 1.66 -16.69
N LYS A 138 6.37 0.84 -16.80
CA LYS A 138 6.38 -0.54 -16.30
C LYS A 138 6.27 -0.58 -14.78
N LYS A 139 6.89 0.37 -14.08
CA LYS A 139 6.78 0.53 -12.64
C LYS A 139 5.32 0.74 -12.26
N THR A 140 4.69 1.76 -12.85
CA THR A 140 3.28 2.12 -12.60
C THR A 140 2.35 0.94 -12.80
N ALA A 141 2.47 0.23 -13.92
CA ALA A 141 1.66 -0.95 -14.21
C ALA A 141 1.86 -2.08 -13.18
N LEU A 142 3.11 -2.33 -12.78
CA LEU A 142 3.43 -3.34 -11.78
C LEU A 142 2.93 -2.93 -10.39
N SER A 143 3.07 -1.66 -9.99
CA SER A 143 2.54 -1.15 -8.74
C SER A 143 1.04 -1.35 -8.65
N LEU A 144 0.30 -0.94 -9.68
CA LEU A 144 -1.15 -1.14 -9.75
C LEU A 144 -1.51 -2.62 -9.63
N LYS A 145 -0.88 -3.49 -10.43
CA LYS A 145 -1.10 -4.94 -10.40
C LYS A 145 -0.88 -5.51 -8.99
N THR A 146 0.22 -5.16 -8.33
CA THR A 146 0.52 -5.67 -6.99
C THR A 146 -0.45 -5.13 -5.96
N THR A 147 -0.79 -3.84 -5.99
CA THR A 147 -1.74 -3.25 -5.04
C THR A 147 -3.15 -3.84 -5.14
N VAL A 148 -3.60 -4.16 -6.35
CA VAL A 148 -4.88 -4.84 -6.58
C VAL A 148 -4.91 -6.23 -5.95
N GLN A 149 -3.77 -6.86 -5.66
CA GLN A 149 -3.70 -8.14 -4.95
C GLN A 149 -3.55 -7.98 -3.44
N GLU A 150 -3.04 -6.83 -2.97
CA GLU A 150 -2.72 -6.61 -1.56
C GLU A 150 -3.81 -5.84 -0.79
N VAL A 151 -4.59 -4.99 -1.46
CA VAL A 151 -5.57 -4.12 -0.81
C VAL A 151 -6.82 -3.94 -1.68
N GLU A 152 -7.99 -4.01 -1.08
CA GLU A 152 -9.24 -3.62 -1.74
C GLU A 152 -9.44 -2.10 -1.61
N PHE A 153 -9.82 -1.42 -2.70
CA PHE A 153 -10.02 0.03 -2.68
C PHE A 153 -11.04 0.51 -3.70
N GLU A 154 -11.71 1.63 -3.42
CA GLU A 154 -12.69 2.23 -4.34
C GLU A 154 -12.00 3.10 -5.41
N TYR A 155 -11.02 3.91 -5.00
CA TYR A 155 -10.22 4.73 -5.89
C TYR A 155 -8.73 4.52 -5.65
N VAL A 156 -7.96 4.55 -6.72
CA VAL A 156 -6.50 4.67 -6.65
C VAL A 156 -6.02 5.96 -7.26
N LEU A 157 -5.08 6.60 -6.57
CA LEU A 157 -4.39 7.79 -6.99
C LEU A 157 -2.90 7.48 -7.17
N LYS A 158 -2.39 7.58 -8.40
CA LYS A 158 -0.94 7.56 -8.66
C LYS A 158 -0.38 8.97 -8.51
N VAL A 159 0.73 9.10 -7.80
CA VAL A 159 1.44 10.36 -7.52
C VAL A 159 2.95 10.17 -7.66
N ASP A 160 3.67 11.21 -8.10
CA ASP A 160 5.13 11.22 -8.09
C ASP A 160 5.68 11.77 -6.76
N SER A 161 6.92 11.41 -6.40
CA SER A 161 7.54 11.82 -5.13
C SER A 161 7.82 13.33 -5.01
N ASP A 162 7.72 14.08 -6.12
CA ASP A 162 7.88 15.53 -6.20
C ASP A 162 6.54 16.30 -6.24
N SER A 163 5.43 15.60 -6.02
CA SER A 163 4.08 16.17 -6.08
C SER A 163 3.47 16.41 -4.69
N PHE A 164 2.59 17.39 -4.60
CA PHE A 164 1.83 17.73 -3.39
C PHE A 164 0.33 17.58 -3.64
N VAL A 165 -0.37 16.85 -2.76
CA VAL A 165 -1.81 16.62 -2.87
C VAL A 165 -2.55 17.30 -1.71
N ARG A 166 -3.51 18.17 -2.05
CA ARG A 166 -4.45 18.75 -1.09
C ARG A 166 -5.54 17.75 -0.70
N LEU A 167 -5.21 16.76 0.13
CA LEU A 167 -6.08 15.60 0.42
C LEU A 167 -7.52 15.98 0.82
N GLY A 168 -7.72 16.97 1.68
CA GLY A 168 -9.08 17.37 2.09
C GLY A 168 -9.95 17.86 0.93
N SER A 169 -9.40 18.71 0.07
CA SER A 169 -10.11 19.21 -1.12
C SER A 169 -10.28 18.12 -2.18
N PHE A 170 -9.27 17.26 -2.31
CA PHE A 170 -9.29 16.14 -3.24
C PHE A 170 -10.36 15.11 -2.90
N LEU A 171 -10.45 14.68 -1.64
CA LEU A 171 -11.45 13.74 -1.15
C LEU A 171 -12.87 14.29 -1.28
N LYS A 172 -13.05 15.60 -1.06
CA LYS A 172 -14.34 16.25 -1.29
C LYS A 172 -14.76 16.15 -2.76
N ALA A 173 -13.87 16.55 -3.67
CA ALA A 173 -14.17 16.49 -5.11
C ALA A 173 -14.41 15.05 -5.59
N LEU A 174 -13.69 14.07 -5.04
CA LEU A 174 -13.87 12.66 -5.39
C LEU A 174 -15.28 12.15 -5.00
N LYS A 175 -15.80 12.58 -3.84
CA LYS A 175 -17.19 12.30 -3.43
C LYS A 175 -18.23 13.03 -4.26
N ASP A 176 -17.93 14.24 -4.70
CA ASP A 176 -18.86 15.02 -5.53
C ASP A 176 -19.03 14.35 -6.91
N VAL A 177 -17.97 13.73 -7.44
CA VAL A 177 -18.00 12.98 -8.72
C VAL A 177 -18.59 11.57 -8.54
N SER A 178 -18.14 10.83 -7.52
CA SER A 178 -18.61 9.48 -7.13
C SER A 178 -18.94 8.53 -8.28
N HIS A 179 -18.02 8.35 -9.22
CA HIS A 179 -18.25 7.55 -10.42
C HIS A 179 -17.37 6.28 -10.43
N PRO A 180 -17.94 5.08 -10.65
CA PRO A 180 -17.21 3.80 -10.50
C PRO A 180 -16.12 3.59 -11.55
N SER A 181 -16.23 4.22 -12.73
CA SER A 181 -15.22 4.16 -13.80
C SER A 181 -14.51 5.51 -14.00
N LEU A 182 -14.23 6.21 -12.90
CA LEU A 182 -13.60 7.51 -12.95
C LEU A 182 -12.15 7.40 -13.46
N TYR A 183 -11.86 8.02 -14.60
CA TYR A 183 -10.49 8.33 -15.01
C TYR A 183 -10.32 9.85 -15.00
N TRP A 184 -9.50 10.36 -14.07
CA TRP A 184 -9.47 11.80 -13.80
C TRP A 184 -8.06 12.37 -13.64
N GLY A 185 -7.89 13.57 -14.20
CA GLY A 185 -6.72 14.43 -14.09
C GLY A 185 -6.64 15.45 -15.25
N PHE A 186 -5.46 16.02 -15.45
CA PHE A 186 -5.09 16.78 -16.65
C PHE A 186 -4.87 15.88 -17.89
N LEU A 187 -5.91 15.75 -18.72
CA LEU A 187 -5.90 14.95 -19.94
C LEU A 187 -5.38 15.76 -21.14
N ASP A 188 -4.41 15.21 -21.88
CA ASP A 188 -4.00 15.75 -23.17
C ASP A 188 -4.13 14.69 -24.28
N GLY A 189 -5.02 14.94 -25.23
CA GLY A 189 -5.21 14.13 -26.44
C GLY A 189 -4.69 14.80 -27.72
N ARG A 190 -4.04 15.96 -27.61
CA ARG A 190 -3.57 16.74 -28.77
C ARG A 190 -2.07 16.63 -28.98
N ALA A 191 -1.34 16.14 -27.98
CA ALA A 191 0.11 15.98 -28.02
C ALA A 191 0.56 15.10 -29.20
N LYS A 192 1.66 15.51 -29.83
CA LYS A 192 2.28 14.78 -30.95
C LYS A 192 3.52 14.04 -30.48
N PRO A 193 3.82 12.85 -31.06
CA PRO A 193 5.05 12.14 -30.80
C PRO A 193 6.28 13.03 -31.02
N PHE A 194 7.11 13.13 -29.99
CA PHE A 194 8.37 13.85 -30.12
C PHE A 194 9.27 13.10 -31.10
N ARG A 195 9.70 13.76 -32.19
CA ARG A 195 10.61 13.15 -33.17
C ARG A 195 12.08 13.51 -32.92
N LYS A 196 12.35 14.47 -32.03
CA LYS A 196 13.69 15.00 -31.71
C LYS A 196 13.80 15.29 -30.20
N GLY A 197 15.04 15.45 -29.72
CA GLY A 197 15.33 15.77 -28.32
C GLY A 197 15.44 14.54 -27.41
N LYS A 198 15.54 14.80 -26.10
CA LYS A 198 15.67 13.78 -25.05
C LYS A 198 14.50 12.80 -25.03
N TRP A 199 13.30 13.30 -25.31
CA TRP A 199 12.04 12.56 -25.21
C TRP A 199 11.55 11.99 -26.55
N LYS A 200 12.44 11.81 -27.52
CA LYS A 200 12.06 11.34 -28.86
C LYS A 200 11.52 9.91 -28.82
N GLU A 201 10.37 9.71 -29.45
CA GLU A 201 9.73 8.42 -29.65
C GLU A 201 9.94 7.96 -31.10
N LYS A 202 10.96 7.13 -31.31
CA LYS A 202 11.30 6.65 -32.66
C LYS A 202 10.31 5.60 -33.17
N ASP A 203 9.82 4.77 -32.27
CA ASP A 203 9.04 3.57 -32.61
C ASP A 203 7.52 3.80 -32.51
N TRP A 204 7.08 5.06 -32.34
CA TRP A 204 5.66 5.39 -32.30
C TRP A 204 5.01 5.20 -33.68
N MET A 205 4.11 4.22 -33.76
CA MET A 205 3.46 3.76 -35.00
C MET A 205 1.93 3.72 -34.94
N LEU A 206 1.31 4.18 -33.85
CA LEU A 206 -0.14 4.08 -33.69
C LEU A 206 -0.89 5.16 -34.48
N CYS A 207 -0.54 6.43 -34.28
CA CYS A 207 -1.24 7.59 -34.85
C CYS A 207 -0.30 8.80 -35.03
N ASP A 208 -0.77 9.86 -35.69
CA ASP A 208 -0.05 11.16 -35.75
C ASP A 208 0.03 11.89 -34.40
N ARG A 209 -0.78 11.47 -33.44
CA ARG A 209 -0.87 12.00 -32.08
C ARG A 209 -0.73 10.87 -31.08
N TYR A 210 -0.35 11.22 -29.85
CA TYR A 210 -0.50 10.29 -28.74
C TYR A 210 -1.98 9.98 -28.50
N LEU A 211 -2.26 8.77 -28.01
CA LEU A 211 -3.57 8.46 -27.44
C LEU A 211 -3.84 9.41 -26.26
N PRO A 212 -5.09 9.80 -25.97
CA PRO A 212 -5.39 10.61 -24.81
C PRO A 212 -4.77 10.00 -23.54
N TYR A 213 -3.90 10.75 -22.89
CA TYR A 213 -3.20 10.30 -21.70
C TYR A 213 -3.28 11.34 -20.59
N GLN A 214 -3.03 10.86 -19.39
CA GLN A 214 -2.98 11.66 -18.18
C GLN A 214 -1.54 12.00 -17.82
N SER A 215 -1.21 13.28 -17.67
CA SER A 215 0.12 13.71 -17.22
C SER A 215 0.20 13.80 -15.69
N PHE A 216 1.34 13.38 -15.11
CA PHE A 216 1.74 13.50 -13.69
C PHE A 216 0.91 12.70 -12.68
N LEU A 217 -0.37 13.04 -12.53
CA LEU A 217 -1.28 12.51 -11.50
C LEU A 217 -2.47 11.83 -12.17
N ALA A 218 -2.75 10.58 -11.82
CA ALA A 218 -3.83 9.81 -12.42
C ALA A 218 -4.70 9.13 -11.37
N ILE A 219 -6.01 9.17 -11.59
CA ILE A 219 -7.01 8.53 -10.73
C ILE A 219 -7.73 7.47 -11.54
N LEU A 220 -7.92 6.31 -10.92
CA LEU A 220 -8.75 5.24 -11.44
C LEU A 220 -9.77 4.86 -10.36
N GLY A 221 -11.05 5.04 -10.66
CA GLY A 221 -12.12 4.35 -9.96
C GLY A 221 -12.12 2.89 -10.38
N LEU A 222 -12.14 1.98 -9.41
CA LEU A 222 -12.22 0.55 -9.68
C LEU A 222 -13.61 0.03 -9.37
N ASN A 223 -14.15 -0.72 -10.31
CA ASN A 223 -15.28 -1.60 -10.06
C ASN A 223 -14.73 -3.02 -9.90
N TRP A 224 -14.74 -3.55 -8.67
CA TRP A 224 -14.27 -4.90 -8.37
C TRP A 224 -15.05 -6.00 -9.11
N GLY A 225 -16.24 -5.71 -9.65
CA GLY A 225 -16.97 -6.66 -10.51
C GLY A 225 -16.36 -6.83 -11.91
N ALA A 226 -15.35 -6.04 -12.28
CA ALA A 226 -14.70 -6.04 -13.60
C ALA A 226 -13.18 -6.33 -13.55
N VAL A 227 -12.62 -6.55 -12.36
CA VAL A 227 -11.20 -6.89 -12.11
C VAL A 227 -11.10 -8.37 -11.76
#